data_AF-A0A1W2M4A7-F1
#
_entry.id   AF-A0A1W2M4A7-F1
#
_cell.length_a   1.000
_cell.length_b   1.000
_cell.length_c   1.000
_cell.angle_alpha   90.00
_cell.angle_beta   90.00
_cell.angle_gamma   90.00
#
_symmetry.space_group_name_H-M   'P 1'
#
loop_
_entity.id
_entity.type
_entity.pdbx_description
1 polymer ?
#
loop_
_entity_poly.entity_id
_entity_poly.type
_entity_poly.pdbx_seq_one_letter_code
_entity_poly.pdbx_strand_id
1 'polypeptide(L)'
;MANTPFDAQHSAYAFLSYSMAVSPWFDAFVCVVPRAVENVVGRLLASPTDRDLQYGVPGLRVTAAVDFRTYHLVHLPTGAKMVIASRADFPPVSEIQRVGPYRETWSAEHYVGAENPLTEVEREALSRIPSMSSGIERILAALVSRLDTRDPSGKWAMGMWWYDPLLRPRPAEYRRGRKIALWGQGSTWDLRWNGWPSPEDLIACLTAPVIGVPHLTAAQRSSSEWVITLDGCHLTLRYAPYERP
;
A
#
# COMPACT_ATOMS: atom_id res chain seq x y z
N MET A 1 -3.63 -30.58 12.45
CA MET A 1 -2.61 -29.76 11.75
C MET A 1 -3.08 -28.32 11.82
N ALA A 2 -2.31 -27.46 12.48
CA ALA A 2 -2.74 -26.12 12.87
C ALA A 2 -2.94 -25.22 11.64
N ASN A 3 -4.12 -24.59 11.56
CA ASN A 3 -4.44 -23.50 10.63
C ASN A 3 -3.49 -22.33 10.93
N THR A 4 -2.39 -22.23 10.21
CA THR A 4 -1.71 -20.94 10.07
C THR A 4 -2.65 -20.04 9.27
N PRO A 5 -3.16 -18.93 9.81
CA PRO A 5 -3.99 -18.02 9.02
C PRO A 5 -3.18 -17.53 7.82
N PHE A 6 -3.84 -17.45 6.66
CA PHE A 6 -3.26 -16.94 5.40
C PHE A 6 -2.72 -15.50 5.52
N ASP A 7 -2.99 -14.81 6.64
CA ASP A 7 -2.45 -13.52 7.11
C ASP A 7 -0.91 -13.41 7.08
N ALA A 8 -0.18 -14.46 6.72
CA ALA A 8 1.27 -14.47 6.61
C ALA A 8 1.81 -14.64 5.18
N GLN A 9 0.99 -15.02 4.19
CA GLN A 9 1.51 -15.50 2.90
C GLN A 9 1.52 -14.49 1.76
N HIS A 10 0.85 -13.34 1.86
CA HIS A 10 1.00 -12.25 0.88
C HIS A 10 0.76 -10.92 1.58
N SER A 11 1.81 -10.36 2.19
CA SER A 11 1.68 -9.09 2.89
C SER A 11 2.74 -8.10 2.44
N ALA A 12 2.28 -7.06 1.74
CA ALA A 12 3.11 -5.94 1.32
C ALA A 12 3.17 -4.82 2.38
N TYR A 13 2.74 -5.04 3.64
CA TYR A 13 2.71 -3.96 4.64
C TYR A 13 4.08 -3.31 4.87
N ALA A 14 5.18 -4.05 4.66
CA ALA A 14 6.52 -3.53 4.76
C ALA A 14 6.80 -2.38 3.77
N PHE A 15 6.08 -2.33 2.65
CA PHE A 15 6.07 -1.19 1.72
C PHE A 15 5.78 0.13 2.43
N LEU A 16 4.86 0.12 3.41
CA LEU A 16 4.48 1.31 4.17
C LEU A 16 5.61 1.79 5.10
N SER A 17 6.62 0.97 5.40
CA SER A 17 7.72 1.40 6.26
C SER A 17 8.70 2.40 5.62
N TYR A 18 8.59 2.64 4.31
CA TYR A 18 9.48 3.53 3.58
C TYR A 18 8.96 4.96 3.54
N SER A 19 9.87 5.92 3.73
CA SER A 19 9.58 7.33 3.45
C SER A 19 9.56 7.54 1.94
N MET A 20 8.42 7.98 1.44
CA MET A 20 8.20 8.22 0.01
C MET A 20 7.38 9.49 -0.21
N ALA A 21 7.36 9.99 -1.44
CA ALA A 21 6.30 10.87 -1.90
C ALA A 21 5.36 10.06 -2.77
N VAL A 22 4.04 10.19 -2.60
CA VAL A 22 3.06 9.45 -3.39
C VAL A 22 2.23 10.40 -4.24
N SER A 23 1.91 9.99 -5.46
CA SER A 23 1.06 10.79 -6.33
C SER A 23 0.30 9.91 -7.31
N PRO A 24 -1.03 10.08 -7.44
CA PRO A 24 -1.74 9.56 -8.60
C PRO A 24 -1.36 10.43 -9.81
N TRP A 25 -0.70 9.85 -10.81
CA TRP A 25 -0.37 10.57 -12.05
C TRP A 25 -1.02 9.89 -13.26
N PHE A 26 -2.08 10.52 -13.75
CA PHE A 26 -2.91 9.99 -14.84
C PHE A 26 -3.40 8.56 -14.54
N ASP A 27 -2.85 7.57 -15.23
CA ASP A 27 -3.23 6.15 -15.15
C ASP A 27 -2.28 5.30 -14.28
N ALA A 28 -1.36 5.93 -13.55
CA ALA A 28 -0.39 5.23 -12.71
C ALA A 28 -0.32 5.79 -11.29
N PHE A 29 -0.10 4.90 -10.32
CA PHE A 29 0.25 5.29 -8.96
C PHE A 29 1.76 5.42 -8.83
N VAL A 30 2.26 6.62 -8.58
CA VAL A 30 3.69 6.94 -8.51
C VAL A 30 4.14 7.02 -7.06
N CYS A 31 5.27 6.39 -6.75
CA CYS A 31 5.95 6.48 -5.47
C CYS A 31 7.42 6.88 -5.69
N VAL A 32 7.80 8.06 -5.19
CA VAL A 32 9.18 8.53 -5.22
C VAL A 32 9.88 8.16 -3.91
N VAL A 33 10.88 7.30 -3.98
CA VAL A 33 11.63 6.71 -2.86
C VAL A 33 13.15 6.90 -3.07
N PRO A 34 13.71 8.08 -2.76
CA PRO A 34 15.05 8.47 -3.25
C PRO A 34 16.23 7.55 -2.92
N ARG A 35 16.13 6.73 -1.86
CA ARG A 35 17.25 5.92 -1.35
C ARG A 35 16.94 4.44 -1.17
N ALA A 36 15.78 3.97 -1.65
CA ALA A 36 15.32 2.63 -1.34
C ALA A 36 14.41 2.01 -2.42
N VAL A 37 14.55 2.43 -3.68
CA VAL A 37 13.73 1.94 -4.81
C VAL A 37 13.76 0.41 -4.89
N GLU A 38 14.95 -0.20 -5.02
CA GLU A 38 15.09 -1.66 -5.12
C GLU A 38 14.51 -2.38 -3.91
N ASN A 39 14.75 -1.86 -2.70
CA ASN A 39 14.20 -2.41 -1.47
C ASN A 39 12.66 -2.40 -1.51
N VAL A 40 12.05 -1.28 -1.92
CA VAL A 40 10.60 -1.14 -2.06
C VAL A 40 10.05 -2.13 -3.09
N VAL A 41 10.70 -2.22 -4.25
CA VAL A 41 10.29 -3.14 -5.33
C VAL A 41 10.39 -4.59 -4.87
N GLY A 42 11.47 -4.98 -4.18
CA GLY A 42 11.63 -6.31 -3.60
C GLY A 42 10.55 -6.67 -2.58
N ARG A 43 10.09 -5.70 -1.77
CA ARG A 43 8.98 -5.89 -0.83
C ARG A 43 7.61 -5.98 -1.51
N LEU A 44 7.46 -5.47 -2.72
CA LEU A 44 6.20 -5.51 -3.46
C LEU A 44 6.08 -6.75 -4.36
N LEU A 45 7.18 -7.21 -4.95
CA LEU A 45 7.15 -8.29 -5.95
C LEU A 45 7.47 -9.67 -5.37
N ALA A 46 8.12 -9.75 -4.20
CA ALA A 46 8.87 -10.91 -3.73
C ALA A 46 9.97 -11.38 -4.73
N SER A 47 11.00 -12.05 -4.21
CA SER A 47 12.02 -12.65 -5.07
C SER A 47 11.50 -14.01 -5.58
N PRO A 48 11.62 -14.33 -6.89
CA PRO A 48 11.27 -15.66 -7.42
C PRO A 48 12.23 -16.76 -6.97
N THR A 49 13.46 -16.38 -6.62
CA THR A 49 14.56 -17.31 -6.28
C THR A 49 14.57 -17.67 -4.80
N ASP A 50 14.10 -16.76 -3.94
CA ASP A 50 13.74 -17.12 -2.58
C ASP A 50 12.44 -17.92 -2.65
N ARG A 51 12.44 -19.14 -2.11
CA ARG A 51 11.23 -19.97 -1.97
C ARG A 51 10.13 -19.33 -1.09
N ASP A 52 10.34 -18.07 -0.70
CA ASP A 52 9.44 -17.17 0.00
C ASP A 52 8.75 -16.21 -0.98
N LEU A 53 7.97 -16.76 -1.91
CA LEU A 53 6.88 -16.04 -2.61
C LEU A 53 5.83 -15.44 -1.63
N GLN A 54 6.07 -15.57 -0.32
CA GLN A 54 5.21 -15.23 0.80
C GLN A 54 5.08 -13.72 1.08
N TYR A 55 5.85 -12.86 0.40
CA TYR A 55 6.01 -11.45 0.79
C TYR A 55 5.65 -10.41 -0.28
N GLY A 56 5.08 -10.82 -1.43
CA GLY A 56 4.74 -9.91 -2.54
C GLY A 56 3.23 -9.77 -2.75
N VAL A 57 2.84 -8.77 -3.53
CA VAL A 57 1.49 -8.58 -4.08
C VAL A 57 1.30 -9.58 -5.23
N PRO A 58 0.38 -10.56 -5.11
CA PRO A 58 0.13 -11.53 -6.17
C PRO A 58 -0.20 -10.85 -7.50
N GLY A 59 0.40 -11.32 -8.59
CA GLY A 59 0.13 -10.81 -9.93
C GLY A 59 0.74 -9.46 -10.28
N LEU A 60 1.51 -8.84 -9.38
CA LEU A 60 2.32 -7.66 -9.70
C LEU A 60 3.56 -8.09 -10.50
N ARG A 61 3.90 -7.34 -11.55
CA ARG A 61 4.98 -7.65 -12.49
C ARG A 61 5.78 -6.41 -12.85
N VAL A 62 7.05 -6.59 -13.19
CA VAL A 62 7.86 -5.54 -13.82
C VAL A 62 7.53 -5.49 -15.31
N THR A 63 7.14 -4.33 -15.81
CA THR A 63 7.07 -4.07 -17.25
C THR A 63 8.36 -3.49 -17.78
N ALA A 64 9.04 -2.70 -16.94
CA ALA A 64 10.19 -1.91 -17.31
C ALA A 64 10.98 -1.48 -16.07
N ALA A 65 12.31 -1.36 -16.18
CA ALA A 65 13.17 -0.76 -15.15
C ALA A 65 14.15 0.19 -15.85
N VAL A 66 14.52 1.32 -15.25
CA VAL A 66 15.50 2.28 -15.81
C VAL A 66 16.59 2.50 -14.76
N ASP A 67 17.84 2.16 -15.09
CA ASP A 67 19.02 2.31 -14.23
C ASP A 67 18.85 1.76 -12.79
N PHE A 68 17.94 0.80 -12.59
CA PHE A 68 17.47 0.34 -11.28
C PHE A 68 17.03 1.46 -10.31
N ARG A 69 16.71 2.61 -10.88
CA ARG A 69 16.30 3.83 -10.19
C ARG A 69 14.85 4.17 -10.42
N THR A 70 14.23 3.55 -11.42
CA THR A 70 12.80 3.64 -11.72
C THR A 70 12.30 2.27 -12.18
N TYR A 71 11.18 1.82 -11.61
CA TYR A 71 10.52 0.57 -11.98
C TYR A 71 9.08 0.86 -12.33
N HIS A 72 8.65 0.35 -13.48
CA HIS A 72 7.28 0.36 -13.93
C HIS A 72 6.70 -1.01 -13.68
N LEU A 73 5.58 -1.02 -12.96
CA LEU A 73 4.90 -2.23 -12.53
C LEU A 73 3.49 -2.26 -13.10
N VAL A 74 3.00 -3.48 -13.35
CA VAL A 74 1.61 -3.73 -13.72
C VAL A 74 1.06 -4.85 -12.85
N HIS A 75 -0.18 -4.70 -12.39
CA HIS A 75 -0.93 -5.77 -11.75
C HIS A 75 -1.75 -6.49 -12.83
N LEU A 76 -1.33 -7.70 -13.21
CA LEU A 76 -1.93 -8.43 -14.34
C LEU A 76 -3.46 -8.59 -14.26
N PRO A 77 -4.06 -8.93 -13.09
CA PRO A 77 -5.50 -9.11 -13.01
C PRO A 77 -6.32 -7.85 -13.31
N THR A 78 -5.81 -6.67 -12.95
CA THR A 78 -6.57 -5.41 -13.04
C THR A 78 -6.04 -4.44 -14.10
N GLY A 79 -4.84 -4.69 -14.64
CA GLY A 79 -4.13 -3.75 -15.51
C GLY A 79 -3.65 -2.48 -14.80
N ALA A 80 -3.82 -2.37 -13.47
CA ALA A 80 -3.39 -1.21 -12.71
C ALA A 80 -1.88 -1.03 -12.79
N LYS A 81 -1.43 0.22 -12.93
CA LYS A 81 -0.02 0.57 -13.13
C LYS A 81 0.53 1.29 -11.91
N MET A 82 1.79 1.00 -11.61
CA MET A 82 2.53 1.65 -10.52
C MET A 82 3.94 2.00 -11.00
N VAL A 83 4.48 3.13 -10.54
CA VAL A 83 5.86 3.55 -10.82
C VAL A 83 6.57 3.77 -9.50
N ILE A 84 7.67 3.06 -9.26
CA ILE A 84 8.55 3.30 -8.11
C ILE A 84 9.83 3.95 -8.62
N ALA A 85 10.13 5.18 -8.20
CA ALA A 85 11.26 5.95 -8.73
C ALA A 85 12.11 6.57 -7.62
N SER A 86 13.39 6.82 -7.87
CA SER A 86 14.28 7.56 -6.95
C SER A 86 14.18 9.07 -7.12
N ARG A 87 13.57 9.52 -8.21
CA ARG A 87 13.49 10.92 -8.66
C ARG A 87 12.16 11.19 -9.37
N ALA A 88 11.79 12.46 -9.50
CA ALA A 88 10.46 12.90 -9.96
C ALA A 88 10.35 13.16 -11.48
N ASP A 89 11.45 13.10 -12.22
CA ASP A 89 11.61 13.28 -13.67
C ASP A 89 11.46 11.97 -14.46
N PHE A 90 10.69 11.02 -13.94
CA PHE A 90 10.76 9.61 -14.34
C PHE A 90 10.50 9.41 -15.86
N PRO A 91 11.39 8.68 -16.56
CA PRO A 91 11.35 8.56 -18.02
C PRO A 91 10.06 7.91 -18.55
N PRO A 92 9.57 8.30 -19.74
CA PRO A 92 8.42 7.66 -20.37
C PRO A 92 8.71 6.22 -20.78
N VAL A 93 7.67 5.37 -20.83
CA VAL A 93 7.79 3.91 -21.07
C VAL A 93 8.52 3.54 -22.37
N SER A 94 8.40 4.39 -23.38
CA SER A 94 9.07 4.23 -24.67
C SER A 94 10.59 4.39 -24.63
N GLU A 95 11.15 4.97 -23.56
CA GLU A 95 12.59 5.23 -23.40
C GLU A 95 13.26 4.22 -22.45
N ILE A 96 12.52 3.20 -22.00
CA ILE A 96 12.95 2.34 -20.90
C ILE A 96 13.91 1.22 -21.33
N GLN A 97 15.11 1.25 -20.76
CA GLN A 97 16.15 0.26 -20.96
C GLN A 97 16.09 -0.84 -19.90
N ARG A 98 15.96 -2.11 -20.27
CA ARG A 98 16.08 -3.26 -19.34
C ARG A 98 17.52 -3.51 -18.83
N VAL A 99 18.37 -2.50 -18.88
CA VAL A 99 19.81 -2.58 -18.60
C VAL A 99 20.12 -1.64 -17.44
N GLY A 100 20.73 -2.19 -16.39
CA GLY A 100 21.20 -1.43 -15.25
C GLY A 100 22.45 -0.60 -15.53
N PRO A 101 22.86 0.27 -14.59
CA PRO A 101 23.99 1.19 -14.75
C PRO A 101 25.35 0.48 -14.94
N TYR A 102 25.44 -0.81 -14.60
CA TYR A 102 26.64 -1.64 -14.74
C TYR A 102 26.59 -2.61 -15.93
N ARG A 103 25.68 -2.40 -16.90
CA ARG A 103 25.37 -3.36 -17.99
C ARG A 103 24.84 -4.71 -17.49
N GLU A 104 24.43 -4.78 -16.23
CA GLU A 104 23.62 -5.87 -15.73
C GLU A 104 22.29 -5.82 -16.46
N THR A 105 22.07 -6.76 -17.38
CA THR A 105 20.74 -7.01 -17.90
C THR A 105 19.89 -7.53 -16.76
N TRP A 106 18.79 -6.83 -16.49
CA TRP A 106 17.74 -7.37 -15.63
C TRP A 106 17.40 -8.78 -16.15
N SER A 107 17.64 -9.80 -15.33
CA SER A 107 17.18 -11.16 -15.60
C SER A 107 15.87 -11.39 -14.84
N ALA A 108 14.98 -12.22 -15.41
CA ALA A 108 13.76 -12.69 -14.75
C ALA A 108 14.03 -13.41 -13.41
N GLU A 109 15.30 -13.67 -13.08
CA GLU A 109 15.74 -14.22 -11.80
C GLU A 109 15.61 -13.19 -10.65
N HIS A 110 15.59 -11.89 -10.95
CA HIS A 110 15.46 -10.83 -9.95
C HIS A 110 13.99 -10.50 -9.66
N TYR A 111 13.19 -10.27 -10.70
CA TYR A 111 11.76 -10.00 -10.60
C TYR A 111 11.00 -10.62 -11.76
N VAL A 112 9.74 -11.00 -11.56
CA VAL A 112 8.92 -11.59 -12.63
C VAL A 112 8.43 -10.51 -13.60
N GLY A 113 8.66 -10.71 -14.90
CA GLY A 113 8.21 -9.80 -15.97
C GLY A 113 6.76 -10.01 -16.38
N ALA A 114 6.16 -8.98 -16.98
CA ALA A 114 4.73 -8.97 -17.39
C ALA A 114 4.36 -10.01 -18.45
N GLU A 115 5.33 -10.55 -19.18
CA GLU A 115 5.16 -11.68 -20.11
C GLU A 115 4.86 -13.02 -19.42
N ASN A 116 5.14 -13.12 -18.12
CA ASN A 116 4.89 -14.34 -17.36
C ASN A 116 3.48 -14.28 -16.73
N PRO A 117 2.60 -15.25 -17.05
CA PRO A 117 1.24 -15.27 -16.52
C PRO A 117 1.22 -15.46 -15.00
N LEU A 118 0.02 -15.36 -14.42
CA LEU A 118 -0.19 -15.75 -13.03
C LEU A 118 0.16 -17.24 -12.84
N THR A 119 0.87 -17.54 -11.77
CA THR A 119 1.03 -18.89 -11.26
C THR A 119 -0.27 -19.38 -10.62
N GLU A 120 -0.37 -20.70 -10.36
CA GLU A 120 -1.54 -21.24 -9.68
C GLU A 120 -1.66 -20.75 -8.23
N VAL A 121 -0.52 -20.62 -7.53
CA VAL A 121 -0.45 -20.08 -6.17
C VAL A 121 -0.97 -18.63 -6.13
N GLU A 122 -0.60 -17.80 -7.11
CA GLU A 122 -1.11 -16.43 -7.21
C GLU A 122 -2.61 -16.40 -7.51
N ARG A 123 -3.10 -17.26 -8.41
CA ARG A 123 -4.54 -17.36 -8.70
C ARG A 123 -5.33 -17.76 -7.46
N GLU A 124 -4.85 -18.75 -6.72
CA GLU A 124 -5.46 -19.19 -5.47
C GLU A 124 -5.46 -18.06 -4.43
N ALA A 125 -4.33 -17.37 -4.26
CA ALA A 125 -4.22 -16.23 -3.34
C ALA A 125 -5.20 -15.09 -3.71
N LEU A 126 -5.27 -14.73 -4.99
CA LEU A 126 -6.19 -13.69 -5.48
C LEU A 126 -7.66 -14.09 -5.31
N SER A 127 -8.01 -15.37 -5.54
CA SER A 127 -9.39 -15.86 -5.39
C SER A 127 -9.92 -15.78 -3.96
N ARG A 128 -9.03 -15.69 -2.97
CA ARG A 128 -9.37 -15.59 -1.55
C ARG A 128 -9.66 -14.14 -1.12
N ILE A 129 -9.30 -13.15 -1.95
CA ILE A 129 -9.56 -11.74 -1.65
C ILE A 129 -11.06 -11.47 -1.91
N PRO A 130 -11.84 -11.08 -0.88
CA PRO A 130 -13.25 -10.77 -1.07
C PRO A 130 -13.44 -9.58 -2.01
N SER A 131 -14.51 -9.60 -2.80
CA SER A 131 -14.83 -8.48 -3.67
C SER A 131 -15.10 -7.21 -2.87
N MET A 132 -14.68 -6.07 -3.40
CA MET A 132 -14.95 -4.73 -2.86
C MET A 132 -16.01 -4.03 -3.69
N SER A 133 -16.87 -3.26 -3.04
CA SER A 133 -17.69 -2.27 -3.75
C SER A 133 -16.81 -1.09 -4.17
N SER A 134 -17.24 -0.36 -5.20
CA SER A 134 -16.54 0.84 -5.68
C SER A 134 -16.36 1.92 -4.62
N GLY A 135 -17.29 2.03 -3.66
CA GLY A 135 -17.17 2.94 -2.52
C GLY A 135 -16.00 2.58 -1.60
N ILE A 136 -15.80 1.29 -1.31
CA ILE A 136 -14.64 0.81 -0.53
C ILE A 136 -13.35 1.02 -1.30
N GLU A 137 -13.32 0.68 -2.59
CA GLU A 137 -12.15 0.93 -3.44
C GLU A 137 -11.75 2.41 -3.43
N ARG A 138 -12.71 3.33 -3.50
CA ARG A 138 -12.47 4.77 -3.40
C ARG A 138 -11.93 5.20 -2.05
N ILE A 139 -12.45 4.67 -0.94
CA ILE A 139 -11.92 4.96 0.40
C ILE A 139 -10.46 4.48 0.49
N LEU A 140 -10.17 3.26 0.07
CA LEU A 140 -8.82 2.69 0.14
C LEU A 140 -7.84 3.40 -0.81
N ALA A 141 -8.27 3.71 -2.03
CA ALA A 141 -7.49 4.52 -2.96
C ALA A 141 -7.19 5.90 -2.37
N ALA A 142 -8.13 6.50 -1.64
CA ALA A 142 -7.91 7.78 -0.99
C ALA A 142 -6.86 7.70 0.13
N LEU A 143 -6.87 6.63 0.92
CA LEU A 143 -5.85 6.38 1.95
C LEU A 143 -4.46 6.20 1.35
N VAL A 144 -4.34 5.39 0.30
CA VAL A 144 -3.05 5.07 -0.33
C VAL A 144 -2.49 6.28 -1.10
N SER A 145 -3.33 7.07 -1.76
CA SER A 145 -2.90 8.26 -2.49
C SER A 145 -2.47 9.44 -1.61
N ARG A 146 -2.69 9.35 -0.28
CA ARG A 146 -2.39 10.42 0.69
C ARG A 146 -1.38 10.01 1.75
N LEU A 147 -0.64 8.93 1.54
CA LEU A 147 0.24 8.37 2.57
C LEU A 147 1.32 9.35 3.09
N ASP A 148 1.79 10.29 2.27
CA ASP A 148 2.78 11.34 2.62
C ASP A 148 2.16 12.66 3.09
N THR A 149 0.84 12.75 3.06
CA THR A 149 0.13 14.02 3.19
C THR A 149 0.13 14.53 4.62
N ARG A 150 0.22 15.85 4.76
CA ARG A 150 0.27 16.58 6.03
C ARG A 150 -0.54 17.86 5.92
N ASP A 151 -1.16 18.23 7.03
CA ASP A 151 -1.77 19.53 7.19
C ASP A 151 -0.70 20.64 7.19
N PRO A 152 -0.84 21.71 6.39
CA PRO A 152 0.09 22.85 6.43
C PRO A 152 0.18 23.53 7.80
N SER A 153 -0.89 23.48 8.61
CA SER A 153 -0.87 24.01 9.97
C SER A 153 -0.37 23.00 11.03
N GLY A 154 0.05 21.81 10.59
CA GLY A 154 0.62 20.78 11.46
C GLY A 154 -0.39 20.10 12.39
N LYS A 155 -1.70 20.15 12.07
CA LYS A 155 -2.74 19.55 12.93
C LYS A 155 -2.87 18.04 12.76
N TRP A 156 -2.60 17.53 11.56
CA TRP A 156 -2.70 16.09 11.25
C TRP A 156 -1.67 15.68 10.20
N ALA A 157 -1.32 14.39 10.18
CA ALA A 157 -0.42 13.80 9.19
C ALA A 157 -0.62 12.28 9.04
N MET A 158 -0.48 11.75 7.81
CA MET A 158 -0.68 10.32 7.51
C MET A 158 0.55 9.44 7.81
N GLY A 159 1.76 9.98 7.62
CA GLY A 159 2.98 9.37 8.17
C GLY A 159 3.40 8.02 7.64
N MET A 160 2.95 7.64 6.43
CA MET A 160 3.28 6.34 5.82
C MET A 160 2.95 5.14 6.73
N TRP A 161 2.07 5.29 7.72
CA TRP A 161 1.67 4.19 8.60
C TRP A 161 2.82 3.53 9.40
N TRP A 162 3.95 4.21 9.57
CA TRP A 162 5.12 3.71 10.32
C TRP A 162 5.69 4.72 11.32
N TYR A 163 5.52 6.01 11.04
CA TYR A 163 6.13 7.12 11.76
C TYR A 163 5.15 8.29 11.83
N ASP A 164 5.30 9.17 12.82
CA ASP A 164 4.53 10.42 12.89
C ASP A 164 5.37 11.60 12.39
N PRO A 165 5.02 12.18 11.22
CA PRO A 165 5.65 13.38 10.67
C PRO A 165 5.70 14.58 11.58
N LEU A 166 4.76 14.67 12.52
CA LEU A 166 4.64 15.78 13.45
C LEU A 166 5.46 15.56 14.73
N LEU A 167 6.17 14.44 14.85
CA LEU A 167 7.04 14.10 15.98
C LEU A 167 6.31 14.14 17.33
N ARG A 168 5.01 13.84 17.35
CA ARG A 168 4.22 13.83 18.58
C ARG A 168 4.63 12.63 19.46
N PRO A 169 4.42 12.73 20.79
CA PRO A 169 4.63 11.60 21.68
C PRO A 169 3.86 10.36 21.22
N ARG A 170 4.50 9.19 21.32
CA ARG A 170 3.84 7.92 20.97
C ARG A 170 2.65 7.69 21.92
N PRO A 171 1.47 7.30 21.40
CA PRO A 171 0.37 6.84 22.24
C PRO A 171 0.82 5.69 23.15
N ALA A 172 0.25 5.57 24.35
CA ALA A 172 0.60 4.50 25.30
C ALA A 172 0.43 3.09 24.69
N GLU A 173 -0.54 2.96 23.79
CA GLU A 173 -0.92 1.75 23.07
C GLU A 173 -0.10 1.49 21.80
N TYR A 174 0.78 2.44 21.42
CA TYR A 174 1.63 2.32 20.23
C TYR A 174 2.52 1.08 20.35
N ARG A 175 2.48 0.23 19.32
CA ARG A 175 3.40 -0.91 19.19
C ARG A 175 3.99 -0.93 17.79
N ARG A 176 5.29 -0.64 17.72
CA ARG A 176 6.07 -0.75 16.47
C ARG A 176 6.07 -2.20 15.99
N GLY A 177 5.78 -2.42 14.71
CA GLY A 177 5.94 -3.72 14.06
C GLY A 177 4.78 -4.71 14.20
N ARG A 178 3.57 -4.28 14.59
CA ARG A 178 2.36 -5.13 14.47
C ARG A 178 1.65 -4.93 13.14
N LYS A 179 1.02 -6.01 12.68
CA LYS A 179 0.38 -6.12 11.35
C LYS A 179 -0.80 -5.16 11.24
N ILE A 180 -0.79 -4.35 10.18
CA ILE A 180 -2.00 -3.69 9.67
C ILE A 180 -2.82 -4.80 9.00
N ALA A 181 -4.11 -4.89 9.32
CA ALA A 181 -5.00 -5.89 8.75
C ALA A 181 -6.22 -5.20 8.12
N LEU A 182 -6.53 -5.57 6.88
CA LEU A 182 -7.71 -5.13 6.16
C LEU A 182 -8.50 -6.36 5.75
N TRP A 183 -9.75 -6.47 6.19
CA TRP A 183 -10.61 -7.60 5.83
C TRP A 183 -12.08 -7.19 5.82
N GLY A 184 -12.88 -7.82 4.98
CA GLY A 184 -14.27 -7.45 4.79
C GLY A 184 -14.90 -8.14 3.59
N GLN A 185 -16.08 -7.68 3.19
CA GLN A 185 -16.75 -8.17 1.99
C GLN A 185 -17.72 -7.12 1.46
N GLY A 186 -17.74 -6.95 0.13
CA GLY A 186 -18.66 -6.05 -0.54
C GLY A 186 -18.48 -4.61 -0.04
N SER A 187 -19.54 -4.06 0.56
CA SER A 187 -19.61 -2.69 1.04
C SER A 187 -19.19 -2.50 2.50
N THR A 188 -18.72 -3.55 3.19
CA THR A 188 -18.35 -3.46 4.62
C THR A 188 -16.97 -4.06 4.87
N TRP A 189 -16.06 -3.24 5.37
CA TRP A 189 -14.67 -3.63 5.63
C TRP A 189 -14.18 -3.12 6.98
N ASP A 190 -13.21 -3.83 7.55
CA ASP A 190 -12.53 -3.50 8.79
C ASP A 190 -11.04 -3.25 8.49
N LEU A 191 -10.50 -2.13 8.96
CA LEU A 191 -9.08 -1.82 8.97
C LEU A 191 -8.59 -1.74 10.42
N ARG A 192 -7.64 -2.59 10.77
CA ARG A 192 -7.11 -2.74 12.14
C ARG A 192 -5.62 -2.43 12.19
N TRP A 193 -5.23 -1.54 13.09
CA TRP A 193 -3.83 -1.21 13.38
C TRP A 193 -3.71 -0.56 14.77
N ASN A 194 -2.49 -0.39 15.28
CA ASN A 194 -2.24 0.21 16.59
C ASN A 194 -0.95 1.03 16.61
N GLY A 195 -0.76 1.83 15.55
CA GLY A 195 0.38 2.70 15.34
C GLY A 195 -0.01 3.98 14.62
N TRP A 196 0.94 4.70 14.04
CA TRP A 196 0.61 5.86 13.23
C TRP A 196 0.01 5.43 11.87
N PRO A 197 -0.79 6.30 11.20
CA PRO A 197 -1.40 7.52 11.75
C PRO A 197 -2.47 7.20 12.81
N SER A 198 -2.84 8.17 13.64
CA SER A 198 -4.02 7.97 14.49
C SER A 198 -5.30 7.94 13.64
N PRO A 199 -6.40 7.32 14.12
CA PRO A 199 -7.68 7.36 13.42
C PRO A 199 -8.16 8.78 13.15
N GLU A 200 -7.91 9.71 14.08
CA GLU A 200 -8.24 11.12 13.95
C GLU A 200 -7.45 11.80 12.82
N ASP A 201 -6.14 11.54 12.71
CA ASP A 201 -5.33 12.07 11.59
C ASP A 201 -5.84 11.55 10.25
N LEU A 202 -6.18 10.27 10.19
CA LEU A 202 -6.72 9.61 9.00
C LEU A 202 -8.06 10.24 8.61
N ILE A 203 -8.99 10.40 9.55
CA ILE A 203 -10.29 11.02 9.30
C ILE A 203 -10.12 12.49 8.90
N ALA A 204 -9.26 13.25 9.58
CA ALA A 204 -9.00 14.65 9.26
C ALA A 204 -8.42 14.81 7.85
N CYS A 205 -7.51 13.93 7.44
CA CYS A 205 -6.97 13.89 6.09
C CYS A 205 -8.08 13.60 5.04
N LEU A 206 -8.90 12.57 5.27
CA LEU A 206 -9.95 12.16 4.34
C LEU A 206 -11.14 13.13 4.27
N THR A 207 -11.33 13.98 5.27
CA THR A 207 -12.40 14.99 5.32
C THR A 207 -11.91 16.42 5.12
N ALA A 208 -10.62 16.62 4.85
CA ALA A 208 -10.03 17.94 4.66
C ALA A 208 -10.68 18.69 3.46
N PRO A 209 -10.92 20.01 3.53
CA PRO A 209 -11.68 20.73 2.50
C PRO A 209 -11.08 20.68 1.09
N VAL A 210 -9.75 20.66 0.97
CA VAL A 210 -9.06 20.76 -0.33
C VAL A 210 -8.76 19.39 -0.94
N ILE A 211 -8.38 18.43 -0.08
CA ILE A 211 -7.87 17.13 -0.52
C ILE A 211 -8.73 15.96 -0.06
N GLY A 212 -9.79 16.21 0.71
CA GLY A 212 -10.66 15.17 1.24
C GLY A 212 -11.43 14.46 0.12
N VAL A 213 -12.11 13.39 0.50
CA VAL A 213 -12.99 12.66 -0.41
C VAL A 213 -14.39 13.28 -0.33
N PRO A 214 -14.94 13.80 -1.43
CA PRO A 214 -16.28 14.37 -1.42
C PRO A 214 -17.31 13.35 -0.91
N HIS A 215 -18.25 13.83 -0.08
CA HIS A 215 -19.33 13.05 0.53
C HIS A 215 -18.89 11.97 1.54
N LEU A 216 -17.59 11.83 1.81
CA LEU A 216 -17.11 10.96 2.87
C LEU A 216 -17.48 11.55 4.23
N THR A 217 -18.09 10.72 5.07
CA THR A 217 -18.40 11.07 6.46
C THR A 217 -17.68 10.12 7.40
N ALA A 218 -17.43 10.56 8.63
CA ALA A 218 -16.83 9.73 9.66
C ALA A 218 -17.57 9.94 10.98
N ALA A 219 -17.75 8.86 11.74
CA ALA A 219 -18.33 8.91 13.06
C ALA A 219 -17.50 8.05 14.02
N GLN A 220 -17.21 8.59 15.20
CA GLN A 220 -16.63 7.81 16.28
C GLN A 220 -17.73 6.99 16.96
N ARG A 221 -17.51 5.68 17.10
CA ARG A 221 -18.43 4.75 17.78
C ARG A 221 -17.99 4.48 19.21
N SER A 222 -16.68 4.42 19.45
CA SER A 222 -16.07 4.25 20.77
C SER A 222 -14.68 4.91 20.81
N SER A 223 -13.98 4.79 21.94
CA SER A 223 -12.60 5.28 22.06
C SER A 223 -11.60 4.57 21.15
N SER A 224 -11.95 3.40 20.58
CA SER A 224 -11.08 2.58 19.73
C SER A 224 -11.73 2.20 18.39
N GLU A 225 -12.90 2.76 18.08
CA GLU A 225 -13.64 2.45 16.86
C GLU A 225 -14.24 3.69 16.20
N TRP A 226 -13.98 3.82 14.90
CA TRP A 226 -14.57 4.83 14.02
C TRP A 226 -15.14 4.16 12.78
N VAL A 227 -16.14 4.76 12.17
CA VAL A 227 -16.73 4.28 10.92
C VAL A 227 -16.66 5.39 9.89
N ILE A 228 -15.98 5.13 8.78
CA ILE A 228 -16.00 5.95 7.58
C ILE A 228 -17.12 5.46 6.68
N THR A 229 -17.91 6.38 6.13
CA THR A 229 -19.00 6.06 5.19
C THR A 229 -18.85 6.87 3.90
N LEU A 230 -18.97 6.19 2.76
CA LEU A 230 -19.01 6.79 1.41
C LEU A 230 -19.97 5.97 0.54
N ASP A 231 -20.98 6.62 -0.05
CA ASP A 231 -21.96 5.98 -0.96
C ASP A 231 -22.61 4.70 -0.36
N GLY A 232 -22.94 4.73 0.93
CA GLY A 232 -23.51 3.59 1.66
C GLY A 232 -22.53 2.46 1.97
N CYS A 233 -21.25 2.62 1.63
CA CYS A 233 -20.18 1.69 1.98
C CYS A 233 -19.50 2.12 3.29
N HIS A 234 -19.07 1.14 4.09
CA HIS A 234 -18.54 1.34 5.44
C HIS A 234 -17.13 0.75 5.59
N LEU A 235 -16.19 1.58 6.02
CA LEU A 235 -14.89 1.14 6.50
C LEU A 235 -14.80 1.41 8.00
N THR A 236 -14.81 0.35 8.82
CA THR A 236 -14.60 0.42 10.26
C THR A 236 -13.11 0.49 10.56
N LEU A 237 -12.69 1.54 11.25
CA LEU A 237 -11.34 1.70 11.77
C LEU A 237 -11.30 1.17 13.20
N ARG A 238 -10.51 0.12 13.46
CA ARG A 238 -10.31 -0.44 14.80
C ARG A 238 -8.90 -0.16 15.26
N TYR A 239 -8.79 0.76 16.21
CA TYR A 239 -7.53 1.22 16.78
C TYR A 239 -7.39 0.71 18.20
N ALA A 240 -6.97 -0.54 18.32
CA ALA A 240 -6.84 -1.20 19.60
C ALA A 240 -5.59 -2.09 19.59
N PRO A 241 -4.96 -2.31 20.76
CA PRO A 241 -3.95 -3.35 20.86
C PRO A 241 -4.56 -4.68 20.42
N TYR A 242 -3.91 -5.35 19.47
CA TYR A 242 -4.27 -6.72 19.11
C TYR A 242 -4.28 -7.57 20.39
N GLU A 243 -5.44 -8.09 20.78
CA GLU A 243 -5.52 -9.16 21.78
C GLU A 243 -4.65 -10.31 21.25
N ARG A 244 -3.76 -10.84 22.08
CA ARG A 244 -3.03 -12.06 21.70
C ARG A 244 -4.09 -13.16 21.55
N PRO A 245 -4.12 -13.92 20.45
CA PRO A 245 -4.91 -15.14 20.40
C PRO A 245 -4.50 -16.10 21.51
#